data_AF-A0A7C2C074-F1
#
_entry.id   AF-A0A7C2C074-F1
#
_cell.length_a   1.000
_cell.length_b   1.000
_cell.length_c   1.000
_cell.angle_alpha   90.00
_cell.angle_beta   90.00
_cell.angle_gamma   90.00
#
_symmetry.space_group_name_H-M   'P 1'
#
loop_
_entity.id
_entity.type
_entity.pdbx_description
1 polymer ?
#
loop_
_entity_poly.entity_id
_entity_poly.type
_entity_poly.pdbx_seq_one_letter_code
_entity_poly.pdbx_strand_id
1 'polypeptide(L)' 'MQGVRFKVITGNDPDIFQERLNRFVEGLPENVVLVEVKFSVSEGPPPLFAALVQYKEVEAWKE' A
#
# COMPACT_ATOMS: atom_id res chain seq x y z
N MET A 1 -11.22 7.03 -15.02
CA MET A 1 -10.65 6.75 -13.69
C MET A 1 -9.33 7.50 -13.51
N GLN A 2 -9.31 8.83 -13.68
CA GLN A 2 -8.08 9.60 -13.47
C GLN A 2 -7.75 9.68 -11.97
N GLY A 3 -6.47 9.57 -11.62
CA GLY A 3 -5.97 9.75 -10.25
C GLY A 3 -5.84 8.48 -9.41
N VAL A 4 -6.34 7.32 -9.84
CA VAL A 4 -6.11 6.05 -9.13
C VAL A 4 -4.70 5.54 -9.42
N ARG A 5 -3.96 5.23 -8.36
CA ARG A 5 -2.60 4.69 -8.40
C ARG A 5 -2.55 3.36 -7.65
N PHE A 6 -1.60 2.52 -8.05
CA PHE A 6 -1.36 1.21 -7.45
C PHE A 6 0.09 1.10 -7.01
N LYS A 7 0.32 0.51 -5.84
CA LYS A 7 1.65 0.17 -5.34
C LYS A 7 1.64 -1.27 -4.87
N VAL A 8 2.60 -2.05 -5.38
CA VAL A 8 2.90 -3.37 -4.82
C VAL A 8 4.03 -3.21 -3.81
N ILE A 9 3.81 -3.74 -2.62
CA ILE A 9 4.79 -3.80 -1.53
C ILE A 9 5.02 -5.27 -1.23
N THR A 10 6.28 -5.69 -1.12
CA THR A 10 6.64 -7.08 -0.84
C THR A 10 7.68 -7.18 0.26
N GLY A 11 7.72 -8.34 0.92
CA GLY A 11 8.74 -8.71 1.88
C GLY A 11 8.78 -10.23 2.05
N ASN A 12 9.94 -10.77 2.42
CA ASN A 12 10.13 -12.19 2.74
C ASN A 12 10.19 -12.47 4.25
N ASP A 13 10.09 -11.39 5.03
CA ASP A 13 10.00 -11.37 6.48
C ASP A 13 8.79 -10.50 6.86
N PRO A 14 7.94 -10.93 7.80
CA PRO A 14 6.72 -10.21 8.15
C PRO A 14 6.99 -8.83 8.76
N ASP A 15 8.04 -8.68 9.57
CA ASP A 15 8.37 -7.40 10.22
C ASP A 15 8.89 -6.40 9.18
N ILE A 16 9.77 -6.85 8.28
CA ILE A 16 10.25 -6.03 7.16
C ILE A 16 9.10 -5.64 6.23
N PHE A 17 8.19 -6.57 5.95
CA PHE A 17 7.01 -6.29 5.13
C PHE A 17 6.13 -5.20 5.77
N GLN A 18 5.86 -5.32 7.07
CA GLN A 18 5.07 -4.35 7.81
C GLN A 18 5.74 -2.97 7.85
N GLU A 19 7.06 -2.91 8.12
CA GLU A 19 7.82 -1.65 8.11
C GLU A 19 7.71 -0.94 6.75
N ARG A 20 7.84 -1.69 5.65
CA ARG A 20 7.73 -1.14 4.29
C ARG A 20 6.33 -0.61 3.99
N LEU A 21 5.30 -1.32 4.44
CA LEU A 21 3.91 -0.88 4.29
C LEU A 21 3.66 0.40 5.09
N ASN A 22 4.09 0.45 6.35
CA ASN A 22 3.94 1.63 7.20
C ASN A 22 4.66 2.84 6.60
N ARG A 23 5.93 2.68 6.20
CA ARG A 23 6.71 3.75 5.55
C ARG A 23 6.02 4.26 4.28
N PHE A 24 5.40 3.38 3.50
CA PHE A 24 4.66 3.81 2.33
C PHE A 24 3.44 4.65 2.71
N VAL A 25 2.63 4.19 3.68
CA VAL A 25 1.44 4.92 4.15
C VAL A 25 1.81 6.26 4.78
N GLU A 26 2.84 6.31 5.62
CA GLU A 26 3.36 7.54 6.24
C GLU A 26 3.91 8.53 5.21
N GLY A 27 4.42 8.03 4.08
CA GLY A 27 4.92 8.86 2.98
C GLY A 27 3.84 9.41 2.06
N LEU A 28 2.56 9.07 2.27
CA LEU A 28 1.47 9.57 1.44
C LEU A 28 1.15 11.04 1.79
N PRO A 29 0.93 11.91 0.79
CA PRO A 29 0.40 13.24 1.01
C PRO A 29 -0.95 13.22 1.73
N GLU A 30 -1.25 14.27 2.50
CA GLU A 30 -2.52 14.39 3.25
C GLU A 30 -3.77 14.34 2.35
N ASN A 31 -3.63 14.75 1.09
CA ASN A 31 -4.71 14.72 0.10
C ASN A 31 -4.82 13.38 -0.63
N VAL A 32 -4.23 12.31 -0.09
CA VAL A 32 -4.36 10.95 -0.63
C VAL A 32 -5.23 10.09 0.26
N VAL A 33 -6.18 9.41 -0.37
CA VAL A 33 -7.02 8.39 0.28
C VAL A 33 -6.57 7.00 -0.17
N LEU A 34 -6.36 6.11 0.80
CA LEU A 34 -6.23 4.68 0.56
C LEU A 34 -7.60 4.11 0.21
N VAL A 35 -7.73 3.59 -1.01
CA VAL A 35 -8.99 3.03 -1.52
C VAL A 35 -9.14 1.57 -1.13
N GLU A 36 -8.06 0.80 -1.27
CA GLU A 36 -8.07 -0.64 -1.01
C GLU A 36 -6.66 -1.14 -0.69
N VAL A 37 -6.55 -2.13 0.20
CA VAL A 37 -5.31 -2.89 0.43
C VAL A 37 -5.64 -4.38 0.32
N LYS A 38 -5.04 -5.07 -0.65
CA LYS A 38 -5.16 -6.52 -0.82
C LYS A 38 -3.89 -7.22 -0.40
N PHE A 39 -3.99 -8.15 0.53
CA PHE A 39 -2.87 -8.96 0.98
C PHE A 39 -2.83 -10.29 0.24
N SER A 40 -1.61 -10.75 -0.03
CA SER A 40 -1.35 -12.08 -0.56
C SER A 40 -0.08 -12.63 0.09
N VAL A 41 -0.06 -13.94 0.32
CA VAL A 41 1.11 -14.67 0.80
C VAL A 41 1.34 -15.83 -0.16
N SER A 42 2.54 -15.91 -0.71
CA SER A 42 3.00 -17.09 -1.45
C SER A 42 3.71 -18.03 -0.49
N GLU A 43 3.31 -19.29 -0.53
CA GLU A 43 4.00 -20.38 0.15
C GLU A 43 5.35 -20.66 -0.53
N GLY A 44 6.36 -21.01 0.28
CA GLY A 44 7.73 -21.28 -0.17
C GLY A 44 8.76 -20.95 0.92
N PRO A 45 9.97 -21.52 0.90
CA PRO A 45 11.06 -21.10 1.79
C PRO A 45 12.03 -20.13 1.07
N PRO A 46 12.06 -18.83 1.42
CA PRO A 46 11.23 -18.12 2.39
C PRO A 46 9.86 -17.69 1.82
N PRO A 47 8.84 -17.47 2.67
CA PRO A 47 7.52 -17.03 2.22
C PRO A 47 7.62 -15.63 1.61
N LEU A 48 6.71 -15.30 0.69
CA LEU A 48 6.62 -13.96 0.11
C LEU A 48 5.30 -13.31 0.53
N PHE A 49 5.40 -12.25 1.32
CA PHE A 49 4.28 -11.38 1.67
C PHE A 49 4.16 -10.28 0.62
N ALA A 50 2.93 -9.97 0.22
CA ALA A 50 2.62 -8.91 -0.72
C ALA A 50 1.37 -8.12 -0.30
N ALA A 51 1.40 -6.80 -0.50
CA ALA A 51 0.24 -5.93 -0.46
C ALA A 51 0.12 -5.18 -1.79
N LEU A 52 -1.04 -5.27 -2.43
CA LEU A 52 -1.44 -4.35 -3.48
C LEU A 52 -2.24 -3.22 -2.83
N VAL A 53 -1.67 -2.02 -2.83
CA VAL A 53 -2.29 -0.82 -2.30
C VAL A 53 -2.84 0.00 -3.46
N GLN A 54 -4.15 0.22 -3.47
CA GLN A 54 -4.81 1.18 -4.35
C GLN A 54 -5.04 2.48 -3.58
N TYR A 55 -4.59 3.60 -4.14
CA TYR A 55 -4.72 4.91 -3.52
C TYR A 55 -5.07 5.95 -4.57
N LYS A 56 -5.66 7.07 -4.13
CA LYS A 56 -6.11 8.12 -5.03
C LYS A 56 -5.87 9.49 -4.39
N GLU A 57 -5.30 10.40 -5.18
CA GLU A 57 -5.29 11.82 -4.84
C GLU A 57 -6.70 12.39 -4.97
N VAL A 58 -7.17 13.05 -3.92
CA VAL A 58 -8.47 13.72 -3.86
C VAL A 58 -8.26 15.22 -3.75
N GLU A 59 -9.23 15.99 -4.26
CA GLU A 59 -9.25 17.42 -3.97
C GLU A 59 -9.66 17.64 -2.52
N ALA A 60 -9.09 18.67 -1.90
CA ALA A 60 -9.52 19.09 -0.56
C ALA A 60 -11.00 19.48 -0.62
N TRP A 61 -11.77 19.02 0.37
CA TRP A 61 -13.16 19.42 0.51
C TRP A 61 -13.25 20.94 0.65
N LYS A 62 -13.98 21.60 -0.24
CA LYS A 62 -14.31 23.03 -0.15
C LYS A 62 -15.77 23.14 0.30
N GLU A 63 -15.99 23.80 1.44
CA GLU A 63 -17.32 24.16 1.93
C GLU A 63 -18.05 25.14 1.00
#